data_AF-A0A0G1HNR3-F1
#
_entry.id   AF-A0A0G1HNR3-F1
#
_cell.length_a   1.000
_cell.length_b   1.000
_cell.length_c   1.000
_cell.angle_alpha   90.00
_cell.angle_beta   90.00
_cell.angle_gamma   90.00
#
_symmetry.space_group_name_H-M   'P 1'
#
loop_
_entity.id
_entity.type
_entity.pdbx_description
1 polymer ?
#
loop_
_entity_poly.entity_id
_entity_poly.type
_entity_poly.pdbx_seq_one_letter_code
_entity_poly.pdbx_strand_id
1 'polypeptide(L)'
;MNTKKLKIGWFSTELLNDHFDEWAKLVEFKHIRVLKSRNVLEDIDVAFIEGAITSESEEKEVKKIRAVSKRVVTIGSCATTGLPSGQRNQFDADTQASIQFLLDRFAQSEKVRSVPEVIQAL
;
A
#
# COMPACT_ATOMS: atom_id res chain seq x y z
N MET A 1 19.09 -14.51 -24.74
CA MET A 1 18.00 -13.56 -25.04
C MET A 1 17.77 -12.71 -23.80
N ASN A 2 17.72 -11.39 -23.93
CA ASN A 2 17.54 -10.49 -22.79
C ASN A 2 16.03 -10.43 -22.47
N THR A 3 15.56 -11.31 -21.59
CA THR A 3 14.13 -11.37 -21.20
C THR A 3 13.79 -10.10 -20.43
N LYS A 4 12.84 -9.31 -20.95
CA LYS A 4 12.38 -8.09 -20.26
C LYS A 4 11.74 -8.48 -18.93
N LYS A 5 12.32 -7.99 -17.82
CA LYS A 5 11.77 -8.20 -16.47
C LYS A 5 10.54 -7.33 -16.23
N LEU A 6 9.60 -7.82 -15.43
CA LEU A 6 8.45 -7.06 -14.97
C LEU A 6 8.87 -6.08 -13.87
N LYS A 7 8.56 -4.80 -14.01
CA LYS A 7 8.95 -3.76 -13.04
C LYS A 7 7.89 -3.63 -11.96
N ILE A 8 8.21 -3.99 -10.72
CA ILE A 8 7.25 -3.94 -9.61
C ILE A 8 7.70 -3.01 -8.48
N GLY A 9 6.73 -2.48 -7.75
CA GLY A 9 6.97 -1.67 -6.54
C GLY A 9 5.83 -1.81 -5.54
N TRP A 10 6.14 -1.72 -4.25
CA TRP A 10 5.28 -2.06 -3.11
C TRP A 10 4.85 -3.53 -3.19
N PHE A 11 5.12 -4.33 -2.15
CA PHE A 11 5.00 -5.79 -2.23
C PHE A 11 4.79 -6.40 -0.85
N SER A 12 4.03 -7.49 -0.79
CA SER A 12 3.88 -8.32 0.40
C SER A 12 5.13 -9.17 0.63
N THR A 13 5.83 -8.97 1.74
CA THR A 13 7.07 -9.72 2.02
C THR A 13 6.84 -11.21 2.24
N GLU A 14 5.65 -11.62 2.66
CA GLU A 14 5.35 -13.01 3.00
C GLU A 14 5.55 -13.95 1.81
N LEU A 15 5.11 -13.57 0.61
CA LEU A 15 5.28 -14.38 -0.59
C LEU A 15 6.75 -14.51 -1.03
N LEU A 16 7.60 -13.57 -0.63
CA LEU A 16 9.02 -13.62 -0.97
C LEU A 16 9.77 -14.67 -0.16
N ASN A 17 9.25 -15.11 0.99
CA ASN A 17 9.90 -16.14 1.79
C ASN A 17 10.08 -17.45 0.99
N ASP A 18 9.10 -17.80 0.15
CA ASP A 18 9.12 -19.04 -0.63
C ASP A 18 9.54 -18.83 -2.09
N HIS A 19 9.25 -17.67 -2.68
CA HIS A 19 9.36 -17.45 -4.12
C HIS A 19 10.46 -16.48 -4.56
N PHE A 20 11.22 -15.89 -3.64
CA PHE A 20 12.17 -14.83 -3.99
C PHE A 20 13.17 -15.24 -5.09
N ASP A 21 13.80 -16.41 -4.98
CA ASP A 21 14.84 -16.85 -5.92
C ASP A 21 14.31 -17.09 -7.34
N GLU A 22 13.05 -17.51 -7.46
CA GLU A 22 12.37 -17.66 -8.74
C GLU A 22 12.03 -16.28 -9.32
N TRP A 23 11.38 -15.44 -8.52
CA TRP A 23 10.86 -14.16 -8.98
C TRP A 23 11.95 -13.13 -9.26
N ALA A 24 13.07 -13.14 -8.53
CA ALA A 24 14.20 -12.25 -8.78
C ALA A 24 14.77 -12.39 -10.21
N LYS A 25 14.55 -13.55 -10.87
CA LYS A 25 14.93 -13.79 -12.27
C LYS A 25 13.98 -13.14 -13.25
N LEU A 26 12.72 -12.95 -12.88
CA LEU A 26 11.62 -12.46 -13.73
C LEU A 26 11.24 -11.00 -13.46
N VAL A 27 11.58 -10.50 -12.27
CA VAL A 27 11.09 -9.25 -11.72
C VAL A 27 12.24 -8.27 -11.47
N GLU A 28 12.00 -7.00 -11.80
CA GLU A 28 12.82 -5.88 -11.37
C GLU A 28 12.09 -5.15 -10.22
N PHE A 29 12.64 -5.25 -9.01
CA PHE A 29 12.09 -4.55 -7.84
C PHE A 29 12.53 -3.07 -7.83
N LYS A 30 11.64 -2.18 -8.29
CA LYS A 30 11.89 -0.73 -8.42
C LYS A 30 11.77 0.00 -7.08
N HIS A 31 10.70 -0.26 -6.33
CA HIS A 31 10.39 0.43 -5.08
C HIS A 31 9.94 -0.55 -4.00
N ILE A 32 10.85 -1.05 -3.17
CA ILE A 32 10.58 -1.99 -2.08
C ILE A 32 11.51 -1.71 -0.90
N ARG A 33 11.05 -0.85 0.02
CA ARG A 33 11.89 -0.30 1.10
C ARG A 33 12.47 -1.35 2.06
N VAL A 34 11.83 -2.51 2.16
CA VAL A 34 12.26 -3.63 3.02
C VAL A 34 13.42 -4.45 2.42
N LEU A 35 13.58 -4.49 1.09
CA LEU A 35 14.65 -5.26 0.44
C LEU A 35 15.82 -4.40 -0.03
N LYS A 36 15.62 -3.08 -0.23
CA LYS A 36 16.66 -2.22 -0.79
C LYS A 36 16.57 -0.77 -0.28
N SER A 37 17.74 -0.14 -0.16
CA SER A 37 17.87 1.26 0.24
C SER A 37 17.56 2.25 -0.89
N ARG A 38 17.95 1.93 -2.13
CA ARG A 38 17.72 2.77 -3.32
C ARG A 38 16.41 2.39 -3.99
N ASN A 39 15.39 3.24 -3.81
CA ASN A 39 14.05 3.04 -4.34
C ASN A 39 13.74 4.09 -5.41
N VAL A 40 13.10 3.67 -6.50
CA VAL A 40 12.73 4.54 -7.61
C VAL A 40 11.25 4.39 -7.87
N LEU A 41 10.50 5.50 -7.78
CA LEU A 41 9.05 5.54 -7.99
C LEU A 41 8.73 6.09 -9.39
N GLU A 42 9.09 5.33 -10.42
CA GLU A 42 8.84 5.68 -11.83
C GLU A 42 8.75 4.41 -12.69
N ASP A 43 8.01 4.47 -13.81
CA ASP A 43 7.86 3.38 -14.78
C ASP A 43 7.59 2.01 -14.13
N ILE A 44 6.53 1.96 -13.31
CA ILE A 44 6.10 0.73 -12.62
C ILE A 44 5.08 0.00 -13.50
N ASP A 45 5.32 -1.27 -13.79
CA ASP A 45 4.36 -2.11 -14.51
C ASP A 45 3.20 -2.53 -13.59
N VAL A 46 3.53 -3.01 -12.39
CA VAL A 46 2.54 -3.41 -11.38
C VAL A 46 2.97 -2.92 -10.00
N ALA A 47 2.12 -2.15 -9.34
CA ALA A 47 2.27 -1.82 -7.93
C ALA A 47 1.35 -2.69 -7.07
N PHE A 48 1.87 -3.31 -6.02
CA PHE A 48 1.05 -4.08 -5.09
C PHE A 48 0.93 -3.33 -3.78
N ILE A 49 -0.26 -2.85 -3.44
CA ILE A 49 -0.47 -1.99 -2.27
C ILE A 49 -1.09 -2.81 -1.15
N GLU A 50 -0.38 -2.88 -0.02
CA GLU A 50 -0.89 -3.40 1.25
C GLU A 50 -1.22 -2.24 2.20
N GLY A 51 -2.06 -2.53 3.20
CA GLY A 51 -2.46 -1.58 4.23
C GLY A 51 -3.63 -0.68 3.81
N ALA A 52 -4.41 -0.25 4.81
CA ALA A 52 -5.44 0.75 4.62
C ALA A 52 -4.85 2.17 4.70
N ILE A 53 -5.54 3.15 4.13
CA ILE A 53 -5.15 4.57 4.16
C ILE A 53 -5.68 5.21 5.44
N THR A 54 -4.79 5.64 6.32
CA THR A 54 -5.11 6.19 7.65
C THR A 54 -4.79 7.67 7.80
N SER A 55 -4.07 8.27 6.86
CA SER A 55 -3.61 9.65 6.91
C SER A 55 -3.62 10.35 5.54
N GLU A 56 -3.56 11.67 5.54
CA GLU A 56 -3.43 12.45 4.29
C GLU A 56 -2.09 12.20 3.57
N SER A 57 -1.02 11.92 4.31
CA SER A 57 0.29 11.60 3.72
C SER A 57 0.24 10.31 2.94
N GLU A 58 -0.40 9.27 3.47
CA GLU A 58 -0.59 7.99 2.79
C GLU A 58 -1.50 8.16 1.56
N GLU A 59 -2.55 8.98 1.64
CA GLU A 59 -3.39 9.31 0.48
C GLU A 59 -2.56 9.97 -0.63
N LYS A 60 -1.69 10.93 -0.29
CA LYS A 60 -0.81 11.58 -1.26
C LYS A 60 0.19 10.59 -1.86
N GLU A 61 0.70 9.64 -1.07
CA GLU A 61 1.62 8.61 -1.53
C GLU A 61 0.94 7.60 -2.47
N VAL A 62 -0.24 7.09 -2.11
CA VAL A 62 -0.97 6.12 -2.93
C VAL A 62 -1.39 6.73 -4.28
N LYS A 63 -1.75 8.01 -4.30
CA LYS A 63 -2.03 8.77 -5.53
C LYS A 63 -0.79 8.90 -6.42
N LYS A 64 0.39 9.14 -5.85
CA LYS A 64 1.66 9.15 -6.61
C LYS A 64 1.97 7.77 -7.18
N ILE A 65 1.82 6.71 -6.39
CA ILE A 65 2.00 5.33 -6.84
C ILE A 65 1.08 5.03 -8.03
N ARG A 66 -0.21 5.39 -7.92
CA ARG A 66 -1.18 5.22 -9.01
C ARG A 66 -0.75 5.93 -10.28
N ALA A 67 -0.25 7.16 -10.18
CA ALA A 67 0.14 7.97 -11.33
C ALA A 67 1.32 7.39 -12.12
N VAL A 68 2.25 6.68 -11.46
CA VAL A 68 3.44 6.11 -12.10
C VAL A 68 3.32 4.61 -12.42
N SER A 69 2.20 3.99 -12.07
CA SER A 69 1.97 2.55 -12.23
C SER A 69 0.98 2.28 -13.35
N LYS A 70 1.28 1.30 -14.22
CA LYS A 70 0.33 0.84 -15.24
C LYS A 70 -0.82 0.07 -14.58
N ARG A 71 -0.51 -0.77 -13.60
CA ARG A 71 -1.48 -1.54 -12.80
C ARG A 71 -1.24 -1.33 -11.32
N VAL A 72 -2.33 -1.31 -10.55
CA VAL A 72 -2.30 -1.32 -9.09
C VAL A 72 -3.14 -2.50 -8.64
N VAL A 73 -2.57 -3.34 -7.79
CA VAL A 73 -3.22 -4.51 -7.20
C VAL A 73 -3.25 -4.28 -5.70
N THR A 74 -4.42 -4.44 -5.08
CA THR A 74 -4.51 -4.42 -3.61
C THR A 74 -4.18 -5.80 -3.07
N ILE A 75 -3.40 -5.85 -2.00
CA ILE A 75 -3.10 -7.10 -1.29
C ILE A 75 -3.59 -6.98 0.15
N GLY A 76 -4.27 -8.02 0.61
CA GLY A 76 -4.78 -8.12 1.97
C GLY A 76 -6.11 -7.38 2.18
N SER A 77 -6.84 -7.81 3.21
CA SER A 77 -8.16 -7.26 3.54
C SER A 77 -8.10 -5.76 3.83
N CYS A 78 -7.08 -5.28 4.54
CA CYS A 78 -6.98 -3.87 4.90
C CYS A 78 -6.91 -2.96 3.66
N ALA A 79 -6.10 -3.31 2.66
CA ALA A 79 -6.01 -2.52 1.44
C ALA A 79 -7.29 -2.62 0.60
N THR A 80 -7.90 -3.81 0.56
CA THR A 80 -9.04 -4.11 -0.32
C THR A 80 -10.36 -3.55 0.21
N THR A 81 -10.61 -3.72 1.51
CA THR A 81 -11.91 -3.42 2.16
C THR A 81 -11.81 -2.39 3.27
N GLY A 82 -10.59 -1.98 3.66
CA GLY A 82 -10.37 -1.09 4.80
C GLY A 82 -10.39 -1.82 6.15
N LEU A 83 -10.84 -3.08 6.22
CA LEU A 83 -10.98 -3.85 7.46
C LEU A 83 -9.84 -4.88 7.63
N PRO A 84 -9.41 -5.19 8.87
CA PRO A 84 -9.94 -4.69 10.15
C PRO A 84 -9.46 -3.29 10.58
N SER A 85 -8.46 -2.70 9.92
CA SER A 85 -7.87 -1.41 10.35
C SER A 85 -8.89 -0.27 10.51
N GLY A 86 -9.95 -0.27 9.70
CA GLY A 86 -11.03 0.71 9.73
C GLY A 86 -12.16 0.41 10.70
N GLN A 87 -12.03 -0.55 11.63
CA GLN A 87 -13.03 -0.80 12.67
C GLN A 87 -13.40 0.47 13.44
N ARG A 88 -12.41 1.34 13.70
CA ARG A 88 -12.64 2.62 14.37
C ARG A 88 -13.61 3.54 13.63
N ASN A 89 -13.87 3.35 12.34
CA ASN A 89 -14.85 4.14 11.61
C ASN A 89 -16.30 3.93 12.12
N GLN A 90 -16.54 2.87 12.90
CA GLN A 90 -17.87 2.51 13.42
C GLN A 90 -18.00 2.77 14.93
N PHE A 91 -16.99 3.36 15.58
CA PHE A 91 -17.08 3.70 16.99
C PHE A 91 -18.12 4.80 17.22
N ASP A 92 -18.82 4.71 18.35
CA ASP A 92 -19.70 5.77 18.84
C ASP A 92 -18.90 7.03 19.24
N ALA A 93 -19.62 8.13 19.49
CA ALA A 93 -19.01 9.43 19.76
C ALA A 93 -18.09 9.41 21.00
N ASP A 94 -18.49 8.69 22.06
CA ASP A 94 -17.72 8.62 23.30
C ASP A 94 -16.41 7.85 23.09
N THR A 95 -16.48 6.72 22.38
CA THR A 95 -15.32 5.91 22.03
C THR A 95 -14.39 6.66 21.07
N GLN A 96 -14.93 7.38 20.08
CA GLN A 96 -14.12 8.26 19.21
C GLN A 96 -13.38 9.33 20.01
N ALA A 97 -14.09 10.02 20.91
CA ALA A 97 -13.49 11.05 21.75
C ALA A 97 -12.35 10.48 22.63
N SER A 98 -12.52 9.24 23.13
CA SER A 98 -11.50 8.56 23.92
C SER A 98 -10.20 8.27 23.15
N ILE A 99 -10.26 8.11 21.82
CA ILE A 99 -9.09 7.84 20.97
C ILE A 99 -8.59 9.06 20.22
N GLN A 100 -9.26 10.22 20.29
CA GLN A 100 -8.93 11.42 19.51
C GLN A 100 -7.46 11.84 19.71
N PHE A 101 -6.95 11.73 20.95
CA PHE A 101 -5.55 12.05 21.25
C PHE A 101 -4.54 11.18 20.48
N LEU A 102 -4.90 9.94 20.12
CA LEU A 102 -4.07 9.07 19.28
C LEU A 102 -4.13 9.51 17.82
N LEU A 103 -5.31 9.88 17.33
CA LEU A 103 -5.47 10.37 15.96
C LEU A 103 -4.62 11.64 15.76
N ASP A 104 -4.70 12.58 16.69
CA ASP A 104 -3.93 13.82 16.65
C ASP A 104 -2.42 13.55 16.74
N ARG A 105 -2.00 12.69 17.67
CA ARG A 105 -0.57 12.35 17.87
C ARG A 105 0.07 11.74 16.63
N PHE A 106 -0.68 10.93 15.87
CA PHE A 106 -0.18 10.22 14.69
C PHE A 106 -0.63 10.84 13.37
N ALA A 107 -1.23 12.04 13.41
CA ALA A 107 -1.77 12.74 12.23
C ALA A 107 -2.70 11.85 11.38
N GLN A 108 -3.51 11.02 12.04
CA GLN A 108 -4.48 10.18 11.36
C GLN A 108 -5.70 11.00 10.92
N SER A 109 -6.23 10.67 9.75
CA SER A 109 -7.50 11.16 9.28
C SER A 109 -8.65 10.64 10.14
N GLU A 110 -9.78 11.34 10.15
CA GLU A 110 -10.98 10.91 10.88
C GLU A 110 -11.43 9.50 10.48
N LYS A 111 -11.33 9.15 9.19
CA LYS A 111 -11.68 7.83 8.66
C LYS A 111 -10.51 7.11 8.04
N VAL A 112 -10.42 5.82 8.33
CA VAL A 112 -9.59 4.88 7.58
C VAL A 112 -10.31 4.53 6.29
N ARG A 113 -9.60 4.48 5.16
CA ARG A 113 -10.17 4.12 3.85
C ARG A 113 -9.42 2.95 3.24
N SER A 114 -10.12 2.13 2.49
CA SER A 114 -9.50 1.17 1.57
C SER A 114 -8.78 1.90 0.43
N VAL A 115 -7.88 1.19 -0.26
CA VAL A 115 -7.20 1.73 -1.44
C VAL A 115 -8.19 2.02 -2.58
N PRO A 116 -9.19 1.16 -2.90
CA PRO A 116 -10.17 1.44 -3.95
C PRO A 116 -11.06 2.66 -3.68
N GLU A 117 -11.25 3.05 -2.42
CA GLU A 117 -11.96 4.30 -2.07
C GLU A 117 -11.14 5.56 -2.41
N VAL A 118 -9.82 5.45 -2.57
CA VAL A 118 -8.91 6.59 -2.77
C VAL A 118 -8.36 6.65 -4.20
N ILE A 119 -8.07 5.51 -4.82
CA ILE A 119 -7.54 5.41 -6.18
C ILE A 119 -8.14 4.21 -6.93
N GLN A 120 -8.06 4.23 -8.26
CA GLN A 120 -8.43 3.08 -9.08
C GLN A 120 -7.40 1.94 -8.92
N ALA A 121 -7.83 0.82 -8.36
CA ALA A 121 -7.11 -0.45 -8.34
C ALA A 121 -7.82 -1.49 -9.23
N LEU A 122 -7.09 -2.52 -9.65
CA LEU A 122 -7.62 -3.69 -10.35
C LEU A 122 -8.42 -4.60 -9.42
#